data_AF-A0A9W6VA60-F1
#
_entry.id   AF-A0A9W6VA60-F1
#
_cell.length_a   1.000
_cell.length_b   1.000
_cell.length_c   1.000
_cell.angle_alpha   90.00
_cell.angle_beta   90.00
_cell.angle_gamma   90.00
#
_symmetry.space_group_name_H-M   'P 1'
#
loop_
_entity.id
_entity.type
_entity.pdbx_description
1 polymer ?
#
loop_
_entity_poly.entity_id
_entity_poly.type
_entity_poly.pdbx_seq_one_letter_code
_entity_poly.pdbx_strand_id
1 'polypeptide(L)'
;MSPVDPTARAAIHSGDNDVLGSALMQLDGYVADFIVLQVGFKVHMTNLVRLFIGSRARRLHGYDYLRHVRGSLAFGHRQLREFLHDHGFTPEDLDWHSSRAVREIGARYGVDHLRACGHCHQLKIPVLRPRGRPREYCSSPCRQAAYRRRQSDPAAVAAARDDPNRAMVPCFAGIERSIPIKHRFELIELERTGAIQMEQVALEEGDSANPPIEALLARRWSSTSPLIRAARAGLAYLLQCGADLDRVFLHGQDTREQMTPHSVGFNCRYLRAMRRVFAEFGGVEWLEIPRPSRNGRLVGLRIQALDRDQLTAFTPRPS
;
A
#
# COMPACT_ATOMS: atom_id res chain seq x y z
N MET A 1 -23.29 46.17 34.53
CA MET A 1 -22.28 45.16 34.18
C MET A 1 -21.24 45.85 33.31
N SER A 2 -20.03 46.06 33.82
CA SER A 2 -18.94 46.66 33.04
C SER A 2 -18.48 45.71 31.92
N PRO A 3 -18.10 46.23 30.74
CA PRO A 3 -17.50 45.41 29.70
C PRO A 3 -16.13 44.93 30.21
N VAL A 4 -15.96 43.62 30.30
CA VAL A 4 -14.70 42.99 30.74
C VAL A 4 -13.62 43.29 29.70
N ASP A 5 -12.51 43.83 30.18
CA ASP A 5 -11.34 44.23 29.40
C ASP A 5 -10.73 43.01 28.66
N PRO A 6 -10.63 43.02 27.31
CA PRO A 6 -10.02 41.94 26.54
C PRO A 6 -8.53 41.70 26.88
N THR A 7 -7.86 42.68 27.48
CA THR A 7 -6.47 42.57 27.93
C THR A 7 -6.34 41.69 29.19
N ALA A 8 -7.37 41.67 30.04
CA ALA A 8 -7.43 40.78 31.21
C ALA A 8 -7.62 39.30 30.81
N ARG A 9 -8.28 39.04 29.66
CA ARG A 9 -8.33 37.69 29.07
C ARG A 9 -6.95 37.20 28.61
N ALA A 10 -6.06 38.09 28.13
CA ALA A 10 -4.73 37.70 27.64
C ALA A 10 -3.69 37.43 28.75
N ALA A 11 -3.85 38.03 29.94
CA ALA A 11 -2.84 38.03 31.01
C ALA A 11 -2.75 36.73 31.84
N ILE A 12 -3.63 35.76 31.60
CA ILE A 12 -3.71 34.49 32.37
C ILE A 12 -2.89 33.37 31.70
N HIS A 13 -2.13 33.69 30.65
CA HIS A 13 -1.72 32.71 29.64
C HIS A 13 -0.23 32.42 29.49
N SER A 14 0.62 32.81 30.46
CA SER A 14 2.02 32.36 30.47
C SER A 14 2.59 32.31 31.89
N GLY A 15 2.79 31.11 32.43
CA GLY A 15 3.46 30.88 33.73
C GLY A 15 2.60 30.12 34.73
N ASP A 16 2.79 30.40 36.02
CA ASP A 16 2.20 29.67 37.17
C ASP A 16 0.66 29.75 37.28
N ASN A 17 -0.02 30.42 36.34
CA ASN A 17 -1.48 30.63 36.30
C ASN A 17 -2.16 29.94 35.09
N ASP A 18 -1.60 28.85 34.53
CA ASP A 18 -2.22 28.08 33.44
C ASP A 18 -3.49 27.32 33.93
N VAL A 19 -4.60 28.05 34.09
CA VAL A 19 -5.88 27.52 34.59
C VAL A 19 -6.37 26.35 33.73
N LEU A 20 -6.18 26.41 32.40
CA LEU A 20 -6.50 25.31 31.51
C LEU A 20 -5.61 24.09 31.78
N GLY A 21 -4.30 24.30 31.97
CA GLY A 21 -3.36 23.26 32.37
C GLY A 21 -3.78 22.61 33.69
N SER A 22 -4.10 23.41 34.71
CA SER A 22 -4.61 22.92 36.00
C SER A 22 -5.90 22.12 35.87
N ALA A 23 -6.85 22.59 35.06
CA ALA A 23 -8.11 21.90 34.81
C ALA A 23 -7.88 20.56 34.09
N LEU A 24 -7.00 20.52 33.10
CA LEU A 24 -6.64 19.31 32.38
C LEU A 24 -5.93 18.29 33.30
N MET A 25 -5.14 18.74 34.26
CA MET A 25 -4.50 17.87 35.26
C MET A 25 -5.49 17.20 36.22
N GLN A 26 -6.71 17.73 36.38
CA GLN A 26 -7.77 17.09 37.18
C GLN A 26 -8.45 15.93 36.44
N LEU A 27 -8.24 15.80 35.12
CA LEU A 27 -8.84 14.75 34.31
C LEU A 27 -7.94 13.51 34.25
N ASP A 28 -8.54 12.35 34.04
CA ASP A 28 -7.81 11.14 33.65
C ASP A 28 -6.91 11.44 32.43
N GLY A 29 -5.65 10.98 32.46
CA GLY A 29 -4.65 11.38 31.47
C GLY A 29 -5.06 11.18 30.00
N TYR A 30 -5.76 10.08 29.67
CA TYR A 30 -6.23 9.85 28.29
C TYR A 30 -7.46 10.72 27.92
N VAL A 31 -8.24 11.17 28.92
CA VAL A 31 -9.40 12.05 28.72
C VAL A 31 -8.94 13.46 28.44
N ALA A 32 -7.96 13.97 29.20
CA ALA A 32 -7.28 15.24 28.93
C ALA A 32 -6.71 15.25 27.50
N ASP A 33 -5.98 14.19 27.14
CA ASP A 33 -5.41 14.02 25.80
C ASP A 33 -6.50 14.08 24.71
N PHE A 34 -7.63 13.39 24.87
CA PHE A 34 -8.70 13.42 23.86
C PHE A 34 -9.38 14.78 23.72
N ILE A 35 -9.62 15.48 24.82
CA ILE A 35 -10.21 16.83 24.76
C ILE A 35 -9.27 17.78 24.03
N VAL A 36 -7.99 17.78 24.38
CA VAL A 36 -6.99 18.64 23.75
C VAL A 36 -6.87 18.34 22.26
N LEU A 37 -6.80 17.07 21.89
CA LEU A 37 -6.75 16.66 20.49
C LEU A 37 -8.03 17.06 19.73
N GLN A 38 -9.21 16.89 20.34
CA GLN A 38 -10.48 17.18 19.67
C GLN A 38 -10.73 18.68 19.53
N VAL A 39 -10.54 19.45 20.61
CA VAL A 39 -10.90 20.87 20.68
C VAL A 39 -9.75 21.73 20.17
N GLY A 40 -8.57 21.58 20.77
CA GLY A 40 -7.39 22.38 20.43
C GLY A 40 -6.85 22.08 19.03
N PHE A 41 -6.83 20.81 18.62
CA PHE A 41 -6.23 20.40 17.34
C PHE A 41 -7.21 19.88 16.30
N LYS A 42 -8.53 19.98 16.56
CA LYS A 42 -9.61 19.57 15.64
C LYS A 42 -9.47 18.12 15.13
N VAL A 43 -8.89 17.24 15.94
CA VAL A 43 -8.69 15.83 15.59
C VAL A 43 -10.03 15.10 15.62
N HIS A 44 -10.38 14.49 14.49
CA HIS A 44 -11.66 13.81 14.35
C HIS A 44 -11.80 12.60 15.30
N MET A 45 -13.02 12.36 15.80
CA MET A 45 -13.38 11.28 16.72
C MET A 45 -12.82 9.90 16.32
N THR A 46 -12.86 9.59 15.02
CA THR A 46 -12.33 8.32 14.48
C THR A 46 -10.84 8.11 14.74
N ASN A 47 -10.06 9.19 14.81
CA ASN A 47 -8.63 9.14 15.15
C ASN A 47 -8.44 8.94 16.66
N LEU A 48 -9.25 9.59 17.51
CA LEU A 48 -9.21 9.41 18.96
C LEU A 48 -9.50 7.96 19.36
N VAL A 49 -10.55 7.37 18.76
CA VAL A 49 -10.88 5.94 18.93
C VAL A 49 -9.70 5.04 18.57
N ARG A 50 -8.91 5.40 17.56
CA ARG A 50 -7.74 4.60 17.18
C ARG A 50 -6.54 4.79 18.07
N LEU A 51 -6.31 6.00 18.56
CA LEU A 51 -5.29 6.23 19.57
C LEU A 51 -5.61 5.39 20.80
N PHE A 52 -6.87 5.40 21.24
CA PHE A 52 -7.33 4.57 22.36
C PHE A 52 -7.14 3.07 22.12
N ILE A 53 -7.54 2.56 20.94
CA ILE A 53 -7.34 1.15 20.59
C ILE A 53 -5.84 0.82 20.49
N GLY A 54 -5.02 1.77 20.02
CA GLY A 54 -3.59 1.61 19.81
C GLY A 54 -2.76 1.66 21.09
N SER A 55 -3.22 2.36 22.12
CA SER A 55 -2.56 2.43 23.43
C SER A 55 -2.84 1.22 24.31
N ARG A 56 -3.87 0.42 23.98
CA ARG A 56 -4.20 -0.80 24.73
C ARG A 56 -3.32 -1.97 24.32
N ALA A 57 -2.81 -2.69 25.32
CA ALA A 57 -2.04 -3.92 25.15
C ALA A 57 -2.83 -5.04 24.46
N ARG A 58 -4.16 -5.11 24.69
CA ARG A 58 -5.05 -6.10 24.07
C ARG A 58 -6.33 -5.46 23.57
N ARG A 59 -6.75 -5.86 22.36
CA ARG A 59 -8.07 -5.51 21.83
C ARG A 59 -9.13 -6.45 22.42
N LEU A 60 -10.16 -5.84 22.99
CA LEU A 60 -11.40 -6.49 23.39
C LEU A 60 -12.31 -6.61 22.18
N HIS A 61 -12.68 -7.84 21.82
CA HIS A 61 -13.66 -8.13 20.79
C HIS A 61 -15.07 -7.79 21.30
N GLY A 62 -15.94 -7.25 20.44
CA GLY A 62 -17.30 -6.85 20.81
C GLY A 62 -17.41 -5.57 21.65
N TYR A 63 -16.29 -4.95 22.03
CA TYR A 63 -16.29 -3.71 22.81
C TYR A 63 -16.61 -2.49 21.93
N ASP A 64 -17.54 -1.65 22.37
CA ASP A 64 -17.91 -0.41 21.68
C ASP A 64 -16.96 0.73 22.06
N TYR A 65 -15.80 0.75 21.41
CA TYR A 65 -14.79 1.79 21.60
C TYR A 65 -15.28 3.20 21.25
N LEU A 66 -16.22 3.31 20.29
CA LEU A 66 -16.75 4.62 19.90
C LEU A 66 -17.61 5.19 21.03
N ARG A 67 -18.53 4.38 21.56
CA ARG A 67 -19.36 4.79 22.70
C ARG A 67 -18.51 5.10 23.93
N HIS A 68 -17.48 4.31 24.20
CA HIS A 68 -16.56 4.59 25.31
C HIS A 68 -15.88 5.95 25.16
N VAL A 69 -15.20 6.20 24.04
CA VAL A 69 -14.50 7.47 23.82
C VAL A 69 -15.46 8.67 23.84
N ARG A 70 -16.68 8.53 23.30
CA ARG A 70 -17.72 9.55 23.41
C ARG A 70 -18.12 9.81 24.87
N GLY A 71 -18.30 8.75 25.66
CA GLY A 71 -18.62 8.85 27.07
C GLY A 71 -17.51 9.55 27.86
N SER A 72 -16.27 9.16 27.64
CA SER A 72 -15.08 9.78 28.26
C SER A 72 -14.98 11.27 27.91
N LEU A 73 -15.17 11.64 26.64
CA LEU A 73 -15.18 13.04 26.22
C LEU A 73 -16.32 13.84 26.84
N ALA A 74 -17.55 13.30 26.84
CA ALA A 74 -18.69 13.98 27.44
C ALA A 74 -18.52 14.20 28.94
N PHE A 75 -17.92 13.22 29.63
CA PHE A 75 -17.57 13.32 31.05
C PHE A 75 -16.49 14.38 31.29
N GLY A 76 -15.37 14.32 30.57
CA GLY A 76 -14.29 15.29 30.74
C GLY A 76 -14.68 16.71 30.34
N HIS A 77 -15.52 16.90 29.30
CA HIS A 77 -16.08 18.21 28.95
C HIS A 77 -16.98 18.78 30.05
N ARG A 78 -17.63 17.93 30.84
CA ARG A 78 -18.44 18.37 31.98
C ARG A 78 -17.55 18.83 33.12
N GLN A 79 -16.59 17.99 33.52
CA GLN A 79 -15.63 18.32 34.57
C GLN A 79 -14.81 19.58 34.24
N LEU A 80 -14.35 19.70 33.00
CA LEU A 80 -13.63 20.89 32.54
C LEU A 80 -14.51 22.14 32.65
N ARG A 81 -15.79 22.07 32.26
CA ARG A 81 -16.71 23.21 32.39
C ARG A 81 -17.01 23.58 33.82
N GLU A 82 -17.23 22.59 34.69
CA GLU A 82 -17.46 22.80 36.13
C GLU A 82 -16.22 23.47 36.76
N PHE A 83 -15.02 22.95 36.48
CA PHE A 83 -13.78 23.55 36.98
C PHE A 83 -13.59 24.99 36.51
N LEU A 84 -13.78 25.25 35.21
CA LEU A 84 -13.64 26.60 34.66
C LEU A 84 -14.67 27.56 35.27
N HIS A 85 -15.92 27.12 35.42
CA HIS A 85 -16.99 27.90 36.02
C HIS A 85 -16.66 28.29 37.47
N ASP A 86 -16.16 27.35 38.27
CA ASP A 86 -15.76 27.61 39.67
C ASP A 86 -14.63 28.65 39.78
N HIS A 87 -13.87 28.83 38.71
CA HIS A 87 -12.82 29.84 38.59
C HIS A 87 -13.25 31.08 37.79
N GLY A 88 -14.51 31.19 37.40
CA GLY A 88 -15.08 32.35 36.70
C GLY A 88 -14.80 32.41 35.20
N PHE A 89 -14.52 31.27 34.55
CA PHE A 89 -14.21 31.17 33.11
C PHE A 89 -15.23 30.31 32.35
N THR A 90 -15.34 30.55 31.04
CA THR A 90 -16.01 29.67 30.07
C THR A 90 -15.00 29.08 29.07
N PRO A 91 -15.31 27.97 28.39
CA PRO A 91 -14.41 27.37 27.39
C PRO A 91 -14.02 28.31 26.23
N GLU A 92 -14.86 29.29 25.92
CA GLU A 92 -14.62 30.31 24.88
C GLU A 92 -13.62 31.38 25.32
N ASP A 93 -13.39 31.53 26.62
CA ASP A 93 -12.38 32.44 27.18
C ASP A 93 -10.95 31.91 26.99
N LEU A 94 -10.80 30.63 26.62
CA LEU A 94 -9.52 29.95 26.62
C LEU A 94 -8.79 30.06 25.29
N ASP A 95 -7.55 30.56 25.32
CA ASP A 95 -6.58 30.27 24.27
C ASP A 95 -5.93 28.91 24.53
N TRP A 96 -6.39 27.89 23.80
CA TRP A 96 -5.87 26.53 23.93
C TRP A 96 -4.39 26.45 23.57
N HIS A 97 -3.90 27.25 22.62
CA HIS A 97 -2.53 27.10 22.12
C HIS A 97 -1.47 27.79 23.00
N SER A 98 -1.89 28.72 23.87
CA SER A 98 -1.02 29.37 24.86
C SER A 98 -0.78 28.52 26.11
N SER A 99 -1.64 27.54 26.42
CA SER A 99 -1.44 26.58 27.52
C SER A 99 -0.24 25.65 27.27
N ARG A 100 0.61 25.48 28.30
CA ARG A 100 1.78 24.59 28.22
C ARG A 100 1.33 23.13 28.13
N ALA A 101 0.33 22.74 28.92
CA ALA A 101 -0.21 21.38 28.91
C ALA A 101 -0.75 20.99 27.53
N VAL A 102 -1.46 21.91 26.85
CA VAL A 102 -1.97 21.68 25.50
C VAL A 102 -0.84 21.46 24.50
N ARG A 103 0.22 22.28 24.54
CA ARG A 103 1.39 22.12 23.66
C ARG A 103 2.13 20.81 23.92
N GLU A 104 2.32 20.42 25.18
CA GLU A 104 2.98 19.15 25.53
C GLU A 104 2.18 17.93 25.03
N ILE A 105 0.85 17.96 25.14
CA ILE A 105 -0.02 16.93 24.57
C ILE A 105 0.08 16.94 23.05
N GLY A 106 0.01 18.11 22.41
CA GLY A 106 0.17 18.26 20.97
C GLY A 106 1.49 17.65 20.45
N ALA A 107 2.60 17.97 21.12
CA ALA A 107 3.93 17.45 20.80
C ALA A 107 3.98 15.92 20.96
N ARG A 108 3.42 15.36 22.05
CA ARG A 108 3.34 13.91 22.29
C ARG A 108 2.67 13.16 21.14
N TYR A 109 1.67 13.77 20.51
CA TYR A 109 0.92 13.17 19.41
C TYR A 109 1.38 13.64 18.02
N GLY A 110 2.37 14.53 17.91
CA GLY A 110 2.89 15.03 16.63
C GLY A 110 1.84 15.78 15.80
N VAL A 111 1.04 16.62 16.44
CA VAL A 111 -0.04 17.40 15.78
C VAL A 111 0.48 18.41 14.75
N ASP A 112 1.75 18.83 14.82
CA ASP A 112 2.38 19.68 13.81
C ASP A 112 2.58 18.95 12.46
N HIS A 113 2.35 17.63 12.45
CA HIS A 113 2.47 16.78 11.26
C HIS A 113 1.13 16.22 10.80
N LEU A 114 0.00 16.81 11.21
CA LEU A 114 -1.32 16.37 10.74
C LEU A 114 -1.36 16.32 9.20
N ARG A 115 -1.90 15.21 8.66
CA ARG A 115 -2.05 15.01 7.21
C ARG A 115 -3.51 14.85 6.84
N ALA A 116 -3.91 15.40 5.70
CA ALA A 116 -5.24 15.17 5.16
C ALA A 116 -5.44 13.69 4.77
N CYS A 117 -6.67 13.20 4.92
CA CYS A 117 -7.09 11.93 4.34
C CYS A 117 -7.24 12.07 2.81
N GLY A 118 -6.64 11.15 2.03
CA GLY A 118 -6.82 11.12 0.57
C GLY A 118 -8.24 10.77 0.08
N HIS A 119 -9.22 10.71 0.99
CA HIS A 119 -10.64 10.50 0.64
C HIS A 119 -11.55 11.57 1.23
N CYS A 120 -11.60 11.69 2.56
CA CYS A 120 -12.52 12.61 3.25
C CYS A 120 -11.86 13.94 3.64
N HIS A 121 -10.59 14.15 3.31
CA HIS A 121 -9.79 15.34 3.63
C HIS A 121 -9.63 15.69 5.12
N GLN A 122 -10.25 14.93 6.03
CA GLN A 122 -10.07 15.12 7.46
C GLN A 122 -8.60 14.99 7.88
N LEU A 123 -8.16 15.91 8.73
CA LEU A 123 -6.84 15.87 9.35
C LEU A 123 -6.73 14.64 10.25
N LYS A 124 -5.58 13.97 10.15
CA LYS A 124 -5.26 12.81 10.98
C LYS A 124 -3.83 12.90 11.49
N ILE A 125 -3.63 12.37 12.67
CA ILE A 125 -2.30 12.15 13.23
C ILE A 125 -1.62 11.05 12.40
N PRO A 126 -0.44 11.31 11.81
CA PRO A 126 0.35 10.26 11.19
C PRO A 126 0.62 9.21 12.26
N VAL A 127 0.22 7.96 12.00
CA VAL A 127 0.46 6.89 12.98
C VAL A 127 1.98 6.75 13.18
N LEU A 128 2.46 7.16 14.35
CA LEU A 128 3.87 7.17 14.79
C LEU A 128 4.35 5.75 15.12
N ARG A 129 4.24 4.79 14.19
CA ARG A 129 5.06 3.58 14.33
C ARG A 129 6.50 3.96 13.98
N PRO A 130 7.52 3.52 14.74
CA PRO A 130 8.93 3.90 14.53
C PRO A 130 9.48 3.70 13.11
N ARG A 131 8.81 2.91 12.25
CA ARG A 131 9.20 2.62 10.87
C ARG A 131 8.02 2.57 9.88
N GLY A 132 6.87 3.15 10.25
CA GLY A 132 5.66 3.07 9.41
C GLY A 132 5.51 4.27 8.48
N ARG A 133 5.32 4.03 7.17
CA ARG A 133 4.89 5.09 6.24
C ARG A 133 3.55 5.68 6.72
N PRO A 134 3.39 7.01 6.77
CA PRO A 134 2.10 7.63 7.10
C PRO A 134 0.99 7.06 6.24
N ARG A 135 -0.09 6.61 6.86
CA ARG A 135 -1.24 6.07 6.12
C ARG A 135 -1.84 7.17 5.24
N GLU A 136 -2.09 6.88 3.98
CA GLU A 136 -2.74 7.81 3.04
C GLU A 136 -4.22 8.06 3.38
N TYR A 137 -4.90 7.07 3.97
CA TYR A 137 -6.32 7.14 4.31
C TYR A 137 -6.54 7.10 5.82
N CYS A 138 -7.51 7.88 6.31
CA CYS A 138 -7.89 7.90 7.71
C CYS A 138 -8.74 6.69 8.11
N SER A 139 -9.06 5.71 7.24
CA SER A 139 -9.75 4.47 7.61
C SER A 139 -9.76 3.45 6.47
N SER A 140 -10.05 2.17 6.78
CA SER A 140 -10.33 1.15 5.76
C SER A 140 -11.54 1.53 4.89
N PRO A 141 -12.68 2.01 5.46
CA PRO A 141 -13.78 2.57 4.68
C PRO A 141 -13.36 3.72 3.75
N CYS A 142 -12.55 4.68 4.21
CA CYS A 142 -12.06 5.78 3.36
C CYS A 142 -11.17 5.28 2.22
N ARG A 143 -10.31 4.29 2.49
CA ARG A 143 -9.51 3.63 1.45
C ARG A 143 -10.41 2.94 0.42
N GLN A 144 -11.42 2.20 0.88
CA GLN A 144 -12.38 1.50 0.01
C GLN A 144 -13.25 2.47 -0.78
N ALA A 145 -13.66 3.58 -0.19
CA ALA A 145 -14.45 4.61 -0.86
C ALA A 145 -13.62 5.36 -1.91
N ALA A 146 -12.36 5.72 -1.62
CA ALA A 146 -11.44 6.25 -2.62
C ALA A 146 -11.15 5.22 -3.74
N TYR A 147 -11.07 3.94 -3.41
CA TYR A 147 -10.95 2.88 -4.41
C TYR A 147 -12.19 2.78 -5.30
N ARG A 148 -13.40 2.74 -4.72
CA ARG A 148 -14.66 2.73 -5.46
C ARG A 148 -14.83 3.96 -6.35
N ARG A 149 -14.50 5.14 -5.84
CA ARG A 149 -14.54 6.41 -6.60
C ARG A 149 -13.58 6.39 -7.79
N ARG A 150 -12.37 5.82 -7.61
CA ARG A 150 -11.45 5.59 -8.72
C ARG A 150 -12.02 4.60 -9.74
N GLN A 151 -12.68 3.54 -9.29
CA GLN A 151 -13.28 2.55 -10.20
C GLN A 151 -14.51 3.07 -10.95
N SER A 152 -15.21 4.08 -10.44
CA SER A 152 -16.41 4.65 -11.09
C SER A 152 -16.10 5.70 -12.16
N ASP A 153 -14.84 6.13 -12.29
CA ASP A 153 -14.41 7.08 -13.31
C ASP A 153 -13.54 6.34 -14.35
N PRO A 154 -14.07 6.04 -15.55
CA PRO A 154 -13.34 5.31 -16.58
C PRO A 154 -12.02 5.98 -16.99
N ALA A 155 -11.97 7.32 -17.01
CA ALA A 155 -10.76 8.05 -17.36
C ALA A 155 -9.71 7.94 -16.25
N ALA A 156 -10.12 8.05 -14.98
CA ALA A 156 -9.21 7.83 -13.85
C ALA A 156 -8.74 6.36 -13.73
N VAL A 157 -9.58 5.39 -14.11
CA VAL A 157 -9.16 3.98 -14.21
C VAL A 157 -8.12 3.80 -15.29
N ALA A 158 -8.35 4.36 -16.48
CA ALA A 158 -7.38 4.30 -17.59
C ALA A 158 -6.05 4.96 -17.20
N ALA A 159 -6.10 6.20 -16.71
CA ALA A 159 -4.90 6.93 -16.28
C ALA A 159 -4.13 6.21 -15.16
N ALA A 160 -4.81 5.51 -14.25
CA ALA A 160 -4.16 4.73 -13.19
C ALA A 160 -3.58 3.38 -13.67
N ARG A 161 -4.13 2.81 -14.76
CA ARG A 161 -3.58 1.61 -15.41
C ARG A 161 -2.30 1.92 -16.18
N ASP A 162 -2.15 3.16 -16.61
CA ASP A 162 -1.04 3.61 -17.45
C ASP A 162 -0.13 4.60 -16.68
N ASP A 163 -0.02 4.46 -15.36
CA ASP A 163 0.87 5.27 -14.51
C ASP A 163 2.15 4.48 -14.12
N PRO A 164 3.24 4.62 -14.90
CA PRO A 164 4.54 4.03 -14.58
C PRO A 164 5.05 4.37 -13.18
N ASN A 165 4.73 5.54 -12.64
CA ASN A 165 5.18 5.95 -11.29
C ASN A 165 4.50 5.12 -10.19
N ARG A 166 3.41 4.43 -10.51
CA ARG A 166 2.72 3.46 -9.65
C ARG A 166 2.99 2.01 -10.04
N ALA A 167 3.96 1.78 -10.92
CA ALA A 167 4.30 0.49 -11.49
C ALA A 167 3.14 -0.15 -12.27
N MET A 168 2.42 0.66 -13.05
CA MET A 168 1.24 0.25 -13.83
C MET A 168 1.46 0.62 -15.30
N VAL A 169 1.31 -0.36 -16.19
CA VAL A 169 1.33 -0.23 -17.65
C VAL A 169 0.33 -1.22 -18.26
N PRO A 170 -0.16 -1.01 -19.51
CA PRO A 170 -1.18 -1.85 -20.12
C PRO A 170 -0.89 -3.36 -20.08
N CYS A 171 0.36 -3.78 -20.30
CA CYS A 171 0.72 -5.21 -20.33
C CYS A 171 0.56 -5.91 -18.97
N PHE A 172 0.48 -5.16 -17.86
CA PHE A 172 0.20 -5.73 -16.54
C PHE A 172 -1.30 -5.90 -16.26
N ALA A 173 -2.19 -5.38 -17.11
CA ALA A 173 -3.64 -5.36 -16.88
C ALA A 173 -4.19 -6.74 -16.42
N GLY A 174 -4.77 -6.81 -15.22
CA GLY A 174 -5.33 -8.05 -14.65
C GLY A 174 -4.33 -9.02 -14.01
N ILE A 175 -3.02 -8.79 -14.15
CA ILE A 175 -1.95 -9.60 -13.54
C ILE A 175 -1.06 -8.78 -12.57
N GLU A 176 -1.36 -7.51 -12.34
CA GLU A 176 -0.52 -6.56 -11.59
C GLU A 176 -0.27 -6.98 -10.15
N ARG A 177 -1.26 -7.63 -9.53
CA ARG A 177 -1.15 -8.12 -8.14
C ARG A 177 -0.31 -9.38 -8.03
N SER A 178 -0.13 -10.10 -9.13
CA SER A 178 0.65 -11.33 -9.20
C SER A 178 2.12 -11.07 -9.53
N ILE A 179 2.43 -9.91 -10.10
CA ILE A 179 3.82 -9.48 -10.32
C ILE A 179 4.27 -8.60 -9.13
N PRO A 180 5.30 -9.01 -8.37
CA PRO A 180 5.85 -8.20 -7.29
C PRO A 180 6.17 -6.77 -7.74
N ILE A 181 5.83 -5.77 -6.90
CA ILE A 181 5.96 -4.35 -7.27
C ILE A 181 7.39 -3.97 -7.68
N LYS A 182 8.41 -4.58 -7.06
CA LYS A 182 9.82 -4.35 -7.42
C LYS A 182 10.09 -4.78 -8.86
N HIS A 183 9.61 -5.95 -9.27
CA HIS A 183 9.76 -6.42 -10.65
C HIS A 183 9.01 -5.55 -11.64
N ARG A 184 7.82 -5.05 -11.29
CA ARG A 184 7.09 -4.13 -12.17
C ARG A 184 7.89 -2.85 -12.45
N PHE A 185 8.49 -2.25 -11.43
CA PHE A 185 9.36 -1.08 -11.63
C PHE A 185 10.62 -1.41 -12.44
N GLU A 186 11.30 -2.53 -12.14
CA GLU A 186 12.48 -2.97 -12.89
C GLU A 186 12.16 -3.16 -14.38
N LEU A 187 11.05 -3.83 -14.68
CA LEU A 187 10.60 -4.12 -16.05
C LEU A 187 10.21 -2.85 -16.80
N ILE A 188 9.45 -1.94 -16.16
CA ILE A 188 9.10 -0.64 -16.75
C ILE A 188 10.35 0.16 -17.09
N GLU A 189 11.36 0.15 -16.21
CA GLU A 189 12.60 0.88 -16.46
C GLU A 189 13.39 0.26 -17.62
N LEU A 190 13.49 -1.07 -17.68
CA LEU A 190 14.13 -1.77 -18.79
C LEU A 190 13.43 -1.50 -20.14
N GLU A 191 12.09 -1.47 -20.16
CA GLU A 191 11.34 -1.13 -21.37
C GLU A 191 11.56 0.35 -21.76
N ARG A 192 11.58 1.25 -20.76
CA ARG A 192 11.83 2.68 -20.98
C ARG A 192 13.20 2.98 -21.59
N THR A 193 14.23 2.21 -21.26
CA THR A 193 15.56 2.38 -21.89
C THR A 193 15.63 1.75 -23.28
N GLY A 194 14.65 0.90 -23.64
CA GLY A 194 14.66 0.12 -24.88
C GLY A 194 15.43 -1.19 -24.78
N ALA A 195 15.73 -1.66 -23.56
CA ALA A 195 16.43 -2.92 -23.33
C ALA A 195 15.54 -4.14 -23.60
N ILE A 196 14.23 -3.99 -23.33
CA ILE A 196 13.21 -5.01 -23.55
C ILE A 196 11.96 -4.42 -24.19
N GLN A 197 11.13 -5.30 -24.73
CA GLN A 197 9.72 -5.02 -25.04
C GLN A 197 8.82 -5.93 -24.20
N MET A 198 7.70 -5.42 -23.72
CA MET A 198 6.70 -6.20 -23.00
C MET A 198 5.34 -6.19 -23.70
N GLU A 199 4.71 -7.35 -23.74
CA GLU A 199 3.31 -7.46 -24.14
C GLU A 199 2.56 -8.49 -23.29
N GLN A 200 1.25 -8.29 -23.19
CA GLN A 200 0.37 -9.27 -22.58
C GLN A 200 -0.14 -10.23 -23.63
N VAL A 201 -0.03 -11.53 -23.34
CA VAL A 201 -0.53 -12.58 -24.23
C VAL A 201 -1.57 -13.43 -23.52
N ALA A 202 -2.67 -13.72 -24.23
CA ALA A 202 -3.63 -14.72 -23.79
C ALA A 202 -3.04 -16.10 -24.12
N LEU A 203 -2.99 -16.99 -23.14
CA LEU A 203 -2.50 -18.34 -23.33
C LEU A 203 -3.68 -19.29 -23.39
N GLU A 204 -3.94 -19.81 -24.58
CA GLU A 204 -4.92 -20.86 -24.78
C GLU A 204 -4.33 -22.19 -24.31
N GLU A 205 -5.19 -23.05 -23.77
CA GLU A 205 -4.82 -24.45 -23.64
C GLU A 205 -4.76 -25.00 -25.06
N GLY A 206 -3.55 -25.10 -25.62
CA GLY A 206 -3.35 -25.77 -26.89
C GLY A 206 -3.90 -27.19 -26.83
N ASP A 207 -4.20 -27.77 -28.00
CA ASP A 207 -4.73 -29.12 -28.11
C ASP A 207 -3.99 -30.08 -27.18
N SER A 208 -4.73 -30.66 -26.23
CA SER A 208 -4.24 -31.46 -25.11
C SER A 208 -3.54 -32.76 -25.52
N ALA A 209 -3.23 -32.93 -26.81
CA ALA A 209 -2.70 -34.13 -27.43
C ALA A 209 -1.41 -33.88 -28.24
N ASN A 210 -0.69 -32.77 -28.06
CA ASN A 210 0.60 -32.55 -28.73
C ASN A 210 1.68 -33.49 -28.13
N PRO A 211 2.12 -34.55 -28.85
CA PRO A 211 2.94 -35.59 -28.22
C PRO A 211 4.33 -35.10 -27.74
N PRO A 212 5.05 -34.23 -28.48
CA PRO A 212 6.27 -33.60 -28.00
C PRO A 212 6.11 -32.85 -26.66
N ILE A 213 5.03 -32.06 -26.50
CA ILE A 213 4.79 -31.30 -25.27
C ILE A 213 4.51 -32.28 -24.11
N GLU A 214 3.63 -33.26 -24.30
CA GLU A 214 3.31 -34.21 -23.23
C GLU A 214 4.52 -35.04 -22.80
N ALA A 215 5.40 -35.43 -23.74
CA ALA A 215 6.64 -36.14 -23.43
C ALA A 215 7.58 -35.29 -22.56
N LEU A 216 7.72 -33.99 -22.85
CA LEU A 216 8.51 -33.05 -22.03
C LEU A 216 7.90 -32.85 -20.64
N LEU A 217 6.58 -32.67 -20.55
CA LEU A 217 5.89 -32.46 -19.28
C LEU A 217 5.96 -33.68 -18.37
N ALA A 218 5.76 -34.89 -18.92
CA ALA A 218 5.80 -36.15 -18.17
C ALA A 218 7.17 -36.44 -17.54
N ARG A 219 8.26 -35.99 -18.16
CA ARG A 219 9.62 -36.10 -17.62
C ARG A 219 9.86 -35.19 -16.42
N ARG A 220 9.09 -34.11 -16.29
CA ARG A 220 9.38 -33.01 -15.37
C ARG A 220 8.41 -32.90 -14.21
N TRP A 221 7.14 -33.19 -14.43
CA TRP A 221 6.09 -33.04 -13.42
C TRP A 221 5.18 -34.25 -13.39
N SER A 222 4.70 -34.59 -12.19
CA SER A 222 3.58 -35.52 -12.04
C SER A 222 2.31 -34.92 -12.66
N SER A 223 1.42 -35.77 -13.17
CA SER A 223 0.11 -35.37 -13.74
C SER A 223 -0.75 -34.52 -12.79
N THR A 224 -0.48 -34.58 -11.48
CA THR A 224 -1.17 -33.82 -10.43
C THR A 224 -0.54 -32.45 -10.15
N SER A 225 0.61 -32.13 -10.76
CA SER A 225 1.30 -30.86 -10.56
C SER A 225 0.43 -29.67 -10.96
N PRO A 226 0.30 -28.65 -10.09
CA PRO A 226 -0.50 -27.47 -10.40
C PRO A 226 0.10 -26.63 -11.55
N LEU A 227 1.33 -26.89 -11.97
CA LEU A 227 2.03 -26.15 -13.02
C LEU A 227 1.85 -26.75 -14.42
N ILE A 228 1.39 -28.00 -14.54
CA ILE A 228 1.31 -28.69 -15.85
C ILE A 228 0.47 -27.91 -16.85
N ARG A 229 -0.68 -27.40 -16.44
CA ARG A 229 -1.57 -26.64 -17.32
C ARG A 229 -0.90 -25.37 -17.85
N ALA A 230 -0.22 -24.63 -16.98
CA ALA A 230 0.50 -23.42 -17.35
C ALA A 230 1.71 -23.72 -18.24
N ALA A 231 2.43 -24.81 -17.95
CA ALA A 231 3.55 -25.26 -18.77
C ALA A 231 3.10 -25.70 -20.16
N ARG A 232 2.02 -26.48 -20.25
CA ARG A 232 1.41 -26.89 -21.52
C ARG A 232 1.03 -25.68 -22.37
N ALA A 233 0.28 -24.74 -21.80
CA ALA A 233 -0.15 -23.54 -22.51
C ALA A 233 1.04 -22.67 -22.95
N GLY A 234 2.05 -22.51 -22.11
CA GLY A 234 3.27 -21.77 -22.44
C GLY A 234 4.08 -22.42 -23.57
N LEU A 235 4.28 -23.75 -23.52
CA LEU A 235 4.98 -24.49 -24.57
C LEU A 235 4.20 -24.50 -25.89
N ALA A 236 2.86 -24.63 -25.83
CA ALA A 236 2.00 -24.54 -27.01
C ALA A 236 2.10 -23.17 -27.67
N TYR A 237 2.09 -22.09 -26.88
CA TYR A 237 2.30 -20.73 -27.38
C TYR A 237 3.66 -20.59 -28.07
N LEU A 238 4.74 -21.02 -27.42
CA LEU A 238 6.09 -20.95 -28.02
C LEU A 238 6.18 -21.76 -29.34
N LEU A 239 5.57 -22.94 -29.37
CA LEU A 239 5.51 -23.76 -30.59
C LEU A 239 4.75 -23.05 -31.72
N GLN A 240 3.63 -22.41 -31.41
CA GLN A 240 2.87 -21.60 -32.38
C GLN A 240 3.68 -20.42 -32.92
N CYS A 241 4.58 -19.86 -32.11
CA CYS A 241 5.54 -18.83 -32.52
C CYS A 241 6.76 -19.39 -33.28
N GLY A 242 6.82 -20.70 -33.54
CA GLY A 242 7.90 -21.35 -34.27
C GLY A 242 9.16 -21.66 -33.44
N ALA A 243 9.06 -21.62 -32.10
CA ALA A 243 10.19 -21.97 -31.24
C ALA A 243 10.46 -23.48 -31.24
N ASP A 244 11.74 -23.83 -31.20
CA ASP A 244 12.19 -25.20 -30.98
C ASP A 244 12.08 -25.57 -29.48
N LEU A 245 11.23 -26.57 -29.18
CA LEU A 245 10.95 -26.99 -27.81
C LEU A 245 12.10 -27.73 -27.12
N ASP A 246 13.07 -28.27 -27.88
CA ASP A 246 14.28 -28.86 -27.31
C ASP A 246 15.24 -27.77 -26.77
N ARG A 247 14.99 -26.51 -27.14
CA ARG A 247 15.78 -25.33 -26.80
C ARG A 247 15.00 -24.32 -25.95
N VAL A 248 14.27 -24.83 -24.95
CA VAL A 248 13.47 -24.02 -24.03
C VAL A 248 13.97 -24.14 -22.59
N PHE A 249 14.18 -23.00 -21.92
CA PHE A 249 14.39 -22.96 -20.48
C PHE A 249 13.04 -22.92 -19.79
N LEU A 250 12.56 -24.09 -19.40
CA LEU A 250 11.28 -24.21 -18.73
C LEU A 250 11.53 -24.08 -17.23
N HIS A 251 10.90 -23.13 -16.56
CA HIS A 251 10.82 -22.97 -15.09
C HIS A 251 12.03 -23.44 -14.25
N GLY A 252 13.25 -22.97 -14.56
CA GLY A 252 14.45 -23.29 -13.77
C GLY A 252 15.31 -24.44 -14.30
N GLN A 253 14.96 -25.06 -15.43
CA GLN A 253 15.72 -26.16 -16.02
C GLN A 253 15.49 -26.23 -17.53
N ASP A 254 16.55 -26.47 -18.28
CA ASP A 254 16.49 -26.68 -19.73
C ASP A 254 15.67 -27.93 -20.08
N THR A 255 14.91 -27.88 -21.18
CA THR A 255 14.14 -29.03 -21.66
C THR A 255 15.06 -30.13 -22.19
N ARG A 256 16.08 -29.76 -22.97
CA ARG A 256 17.08 -30.70 -23.50
C ARG A 256 18.45 -30.05 -23.71
N GLU A 257 18.53 -28.99 -24.50
CA GLU A 257 19.79 -28.32 -24.82
C GLU A 257 20.13 -27.21 -23.81
N GLN A 258 21.43 -26.93 -23.62
CA GLN A 258 21.88 -25.86 -22.71
C GLN A 258 21.68 -24.45 -23.31
N MET A 259 21.55 -24.35 -24.63
CA MET A 259 21.30 -23.07 -25.31
C MET A 259 19.81 -22.89 -25.54
N THR A 260 19.18 -22.12 -24.67
CA THR A 260 17.73 -21.97 -24.58
C THR A 260 17.28 -20.53 -24.91
N PRO A 261 17.13 -20.18 -26.21
CA PRO A 261 16.70 -18.85 -26.64
C PRO A 261 15.34 -18.43 -26.07
N HIS A 262 14.45 -19.39 -25.79
CA HIS A 262 13.11 -19.13 -25.25
C HIS A 262 13.01 -19.65 -23.82
N SER A 263 12.35 -18.89 -22.95
CA SER A 263 12.15 -19.25 -21.55
C SER A 263 10.68 -19.19 -21.16
N VAL A 264 10.24 -20.09 -20.27
CA VAL A 264 8.90 -20.04 -19.66
C VAL A 264 9.02 -20.03 -18.13
N GLY A 265 8.59 -18.94 -17.50
CA GLY A 265 8.61 -18.74 -16.06
C GLY A 265 7.22 -18.83 -15.42
N PHE A 266 7.16 -19.18 -14.12
CA PHE A 266 5.91 -19.20 -13.36
C PHE A 266 6.08 -18.49 -12.02
N ASN A 267 5.00 -17.84 -11.55
CA ASN A 267 4.92 -17.17 -10.25
C ASN A 267 6.02 -16.13 -9.98
N CYS A 268 6.63 -15.60 -11.04
CA CYS A 268 7.79 -14.71 -11.03
C CYS A 268 9.01 -15.27 -10.30
N ARG A 269 9.08 -16.60 -10.08
CA ARG A 269 10.13 -17.24 -9.27
C ARG A 269 11.52 -17.02 -9.86
N TYR A 270 11.63 -17.11 -11.18
CA TYR A 270 12.89 -16.98 -11.91
C TYR A 270 12.96 -15.70 -12.75
N LEU A 271 12.00 -14.79 -12.62
CA LEU A 271 11.95 -13.58 -13.43
C LEU A 271 13.20 -12.71 -13.26
N ARG A 272 13.87 -12.75 -12.10
CA ARG A 272 15.17 -12.09 -11.91
C ARG A 272 16.28 -12.66 -12.79
N ALA A 273 16.24 -13.96 -13.09
CA ALA A 273 17.23 -14.63 -13.93
C ALA A 273 17.08 -14.25 -15.41
N MET A 274 15.90 -13.76 -15.83
CA MET A 274 15.61 -13.34 -17.21
C MET A 274 16.71 -12.43 -17.78
N ARG A 275 17.11 -11.40 -17.03
CA ARG A 275 18.16 -10.47 -17.48
C ARG A 275 19.45 -11.19 -17.82
N ARG A 276 19.86 -12.12 -16.95
CA ARG A 276 21.06 -12.92 -17.14
C ARG A 276 20.92 -13.84 -18.35
N VAL A 277 19.75 -14.46 -18.52
CA VAL A 277 19.43 -15.30 -19.69
C VAL A 277 19.55 -14.50 -21.00
N PHE A 278 19.03 -13.28 -21.05
CA PHE A 278 19.13 -12.44 -22.24
C PHE A 278 20.55 -11.92 -22.50
N ALA A 279 21.27 -11.50 -21.46
CA ALA A 279 22.60 -10.89 -21.58
C ALA A 279 23.70 -11.92 -21.84
N GLU A 280 23.73 -13.02 -21.10
CA GLU A 280 24.85 -13.97 -21.09
C GLU A 280 24.58 -15.21 -21.96
N PHE A 281 23.33 -15.66 -22.05
CA PHE A 281 22.99 -16.95 -22.64
C PHE A 281 22.29 -16.84 -23.99
N GLY A 282 22.26 -15.64 -24.57
CA GLY A 282 21.68 -15.41 -25.89
C GLY A 282 20.15 -15.57 -25.94
N GLY A 283 19.49 -15.55 -24.78
CA GLY A 283 18.03 -15.58 -24.70
C GLY A 283 17.40 -14.42 -25.48
N VAL A 284 16.31 -14.71 -26.17
CA VAL A 284 15.56 -13.74 -26.99
C VAL A 284 14.18 -13.46 -26.40
N GLU A 285 13.61 -14.41 -25.67
CA GLU A 285 12.25 -14.30 -25.16
C GLU A 285 12.05 -14.99 -23.80
N TRP A 286 11.29 -14.34 -22.93
CA TRP A 286 10.81 -14.87 -21.66
C TRP A 286 9.30 -14.72 -21.57
N LEU A 287 8.59 -15.85 -21.50
CA LEU A 287 7.17 -15.90 -21.22
C LEU A 287 6.95 -16.15 -19.73
N GLU A 288 6.56 -15.11 -18.99
CA GLU A 288 6.21 -15.25 -17.58
C GLU A 288 4.71 -15.49 -17.42
N ILE A 289 4.31 -16.49 -16.64
CA ILE A 289 2.92 -16.71 -16.22
C ILE A 289 2.83 -16.40 -14.72
N PRO A 290 2.50 -15.16 -14.32
CA PRO A 290 2.58 -14.74 -12.92
C PRO A 290 1.58 -15.45 -12.00
N ARG A 291 0.49 -15.97 -12.58
CA ARG A 291 -0.56 -16.67 -11.84
C ARG A 291 -1.03 -17.91 -12.62
N PRO A 292 -0.31 -19.04 -12.51
CA PRO A 292 -0.84 -20.33 -12.91
C PRO A 292 -2.19 -20.56 -12.24
N SER A 293 -3.16 -21.01 -13.01
CA SER A 293 -4.51 -21.32 -12.54
C SER A 293 -4.90 -22.70 -13.04
N ARG A 294 -5.74 -23.42 -12.29
CA ARG A 294 -6.31 -24.69 -12.74
C ARG A 294 -7.51 -24.51 -13.68
N ASN A 295 -8.37 -23.53 -13.39
CA ASN A 295 -9.69 -23.40 -14.04
C ASN A 295 -9.94 -22.00 -14.61
N GLY A 296 -8.95 -21.10 -14.59
CA GLY A 296 -9.09 -19.72 -15.06
C GLY A 296 -8.28 -19.44 -16.32
N ARG A 297 -8.62 -18.35 -17.02
CA ARG A 297 -7.82 -17.84 -18.13
C ARG A 297 -6.36 -17.71 -17.71
N LEU A 298 -5.45 -18.23 -18.55
CA LEU A 298 -4.02 -18.02 -18.39
C LEU A 298 -3.63 -16.77 -19.18
N VAL A 299 -2.86 -15.92 -18.51
CA VAL A 299 -2.33 -14.70 -19.08
C VAL A 299 -0.82 -14.73 -18.87
N GLY A 300 -0.09 -14.60 -19.96
CA GLY A 300 1.36 -14.46 -19.98
C GLY A 300 1.76 -12.99 -20.10
N LEU A 301 2.89 -12.65 -19.48
CA LEU A 301 3.67 -11.48 -19.80
C LEU A 301 4.82 -11.95 -20.68
N ARG A 302 4.77 -11.62 -21.97
CA ARG A 302 5.85 -11.89 -22.91
C ARG A 302 6.84 -10.75 -22.82
N ILE A 303 8.12 -11.09 -22.67
CA ILE A 303 9.22 -10.14 -22.56
C ILE A 303 10.26 -10.54 -23.60
N GLN A 304 10.60 -9.61 -24.50
CA GLN A 304 11.60 -9.84 -25.54
C GLN A 304 12.82 -8.96 -25.31
N ALA A 305 14.00 -9.53 -25.55
CA ALA A 305 15.25 -8.78 -25.50
C ALA A 305 15.41 -7.94 -26.77
N LEU A 306 15.69 -6.64 -26.62
CA LEU A 306 15.96 -5.74 -27.73
C LEU A 306 17.43 -5.29 -27.78
N ASP A 307 18.02 -5.01 -26.62
CA ASP A 307 19.38 -4.49 -26.50
C ASP A 307 20.13 -5.17 -25.35
N ARG A 308 21.13 -5.99 -25.70
CA ARG A 308 21.92 -6.79 -24.74
C ARG A 308 22.88 -5.93 -23.93
N ASP A 309 23.41 -4.87 -24.50
CA ASP A 309 24.38 -4.00 -23.82
C ASP A 309 23.66 -3.23 -22.71
N GLN A 310 22.44 -2.75 -22.98
CA GLN A 310 21.61 -2.12 -21.96
C GLN A 310 21.17 -3.09 -20.85
N LEU A 311 20.81 -4.33 -21.21
CA LEU A 311 20.48 -5.36 -20.21
C LEU A 311 21.64 -5.65 -19.26
N THR A 312 22.87 -5.65 -19.79
CA THR A 312 24.11 -5.85 -19.04
C THR A 312 24.45 -4.66 -18.16
N ALA A 313 24.34 -3.43 -18.69
CA ALA A 313 24.62 -2.20 -17.96
C ALA A 313 23.57 -1.85 -16.89
N PHE A 314 22.37 -2.43 -16.95
CA PHE A 314 21.29 -2.11 -16.03
C PHE A 314 21.65 -2.45 -14.57
N THR A 315 21.66 -1.42 -13.72
CA THR A 315 21.86 -1.60 -12.27
C THR A 315 20.52 -1.38 -11.57
N PRO A 316 19.95 -2.39 -10.89
CA PRO A 316 18.71 -2.20 -10.13
C PRO A 316 18.96 -1.18 -9.02
N ARG A 317 18.00 -0.28 -8.77
CA ARG A 317 18.10 0.63 -7.63
C ARG A 317 18.18 -0.17 -6.32
N PRO A 318 19.14 0.15 -5.41
CA PRO A 318 19.22 -0.52 -4.12
C PRO A 318 17.93 -0.30 -3.34
N SER A 319 17.46 -1.36 -2.69
CA SER A 319 16.16 -1.39 -2.00
C SER A 319 16.20 -0.97 -0.55
#